data_AF-A0A1F6K4W2-F1
#
_entry.id   AF-A0A1F6K4W2-F1
#
_cell.length_a   1.000
_cell.length_b   1.000
_cell.length_c   1.000
_cell.angle_alpha   90.00
_cell.angle_beta   90.00
_cell.angle_gamma   90.00
#
_symmetry.space_group_name_H-M   'P 1'
#
loop_
_entity.id
_entity.type
_entity.pdbx_description
1 polymer ?
#
loop_
_entity_poly.entity_id
_entity_poly.type
_entity_poly.pdbx_seq_one_letter_code
_entity_poly.pdbx_strand_id
1 'polypeptide(L)'
;MQSIIVIGKSQGERHKQALALCEGIDGFDIRVIESEKAIGIDEIRTLRQTILLTPLKGVRRAFVIHATEGMTIQAQNAFLKTLEEPPVHALLIITASSKDIFLPTVLSRCHIRLIKQEDQSEKIIKLDQSNEFILSLMSKDLKKSLKIAQDFGKTKQETLAFTEQSMQSLQVFLHEGWGKRDRISLISCVDALKNLQDAYVLLSTTNVNPRFILEAVLLRLPQTN
;
A
#
# COMPACT_ATOMS: atom_id res chain seq x y z
N MET A 1 9.68 -7.09 -22.74
CA MET A 1 8.35 -7.46 -22.18
C MET A 1 7.88 -6.32 -21.32
N GLN A 2 6.76 -5.68 -21.69
CA GLN A 2 6.36 -4.39 -21.13
C GLN A 2 4.92 -4.37 -20.59
N SER A 3 4.17 -5.47 -20.72
CA SER A 3 2.78 -5.55 -20.24
C SER A 3 2.61 -6.70 -19.25
N ILE A 4 2.19 -6.36 -18.03
CA ILE A 4 2.03 -7.28 -16.91
C ILE A 4 0.61 -7.18 -16.37
N ILE A 5 -0.06 -8.31 -16.15
CA ILE A 5 -1.33 -8.39 -15.42
C ILE A 5 -1.06 -8.98 -14.04
N VAL A 6 -1.37 -8.23 -13.00
CA VAL A 6 -1.34 -8.66 -11.61
C VAL A 6 -2.75 -9.09 -11.19
N ILE A 7 -2.88 -10.35 -10.79
CA ILE A 7 -4.17 -10.93 -10.40
C ILE A 7 -4.14 -11.28 -8.92
N GLY A 8 -5.16 -10.82 -8.19
CA GLY A 8 -5.32 -11.11 -6.76
C GLY A 8 -6.68 -10.71 -6.23
N LYS A 9 -7.12 -11.37 -5.15
CA LYS A 9 -8.43 -11.11 -4.53
C LYS A 9 -8.45 -9.77 -3.77
N SER A 10 -7.37 -9.46 -3.05
CA SER A 10 -7.24 -8.22 -2.29
C SER A 10 -6.82 -7.05 -3.19
N GLN A 11 -7.53 -5.92 -3.10
CA GLN A 11 -7.13 -4.70 -3.80
C GLN A 11 -5.79 -4.15 -3.29
N GLY A 12 -5.57 -4.19 -1.96
CA GLY A 12 -4.34 -3.69 -1.36
C GLY A 12 -3.10 -4.47 -1.80
N GLU A 13 -3.19 -5.80 -1.89
CA GLU A 13 -2.07 -6.63 -2.36
C GLU A 13 -1.75 -6.39 -3.83
N ARG A 14 -2.78 -6.24 -4.67
CA ARG A 14 -2.62 -5.87 -6.07
C ARG A 14 -1.93 -4.52 -6.23
N HIS A 15 -2.33 -3.52 -5.45
CA HIS A 15 -1.73 -2.19 -5.47
C HIS A 15 -0.25 -2.24 -5.03
N LYS A 16 0.05 -2.91 -3.91
CA LYS A 16 1.43 -3.11 -3.44
C LYS A 16 2.31 -3.79 -4.49
N GLN A 17 1.80 -4.83 -5.13
CA GLN A 17 2.55 -5.55 -6.17
C GLN A 17 2.75 -4.72 -7.44
N ALA A 18 1.77 -3.87 -7.81
CA ALA A 18 1.91 -2.92 -8.91
C ALA A 18 2.97 -1.85 -8.61
N LEU A 19 2.98 -1.30 -7.39
CA LEU A 19 4.00 -0.34 -6.95
C LEU A 19 5.40 -0.95 -6.94
N ALA A 20 5.56 -2.19 -6.49
CA ALA A 20 6.84 -2.90 -6.52
C ALA A 20 7.38 -3.06 -7.95
N LEU A 21 6.50 -3.19 -8.96
CA LEU A 21 6.91 -3.24 -10.37
C LEU A 21 7.34 -1.86 -10.91
N CYS A 22 6.94 -0.78 -10.25
CA CYS A 22 7.32 0.59 -10.57
C CYS A 22 8.60 1.04 -9.86
N GLU A 23 9.28 0.18 -9.09
CA GLU A 23 10.53 0.55 -8.41
C GLU A 23 11.56 1.10 -9.40
N GLY A 24 12.13 2.27 -9.06
CA GLY A 24 13.08 2.99 -9.91
C GLY A 24 12.47 3.88 -10.99
N ILE A 25 11.14 4.02 -11.04
CA ILE A 25 10.44 5.01 -11.87
C ILE A 25 10.07 6.21 -11.00
N ASP A 26 10.32 7.42 -11.51
CA ASP A 26 9.96 8.66 -10.83
C ASP A 26 8.43 8.80 -10.74
N GLY A 27 7.92 9.32 -9.62
CA GLY A 27 6.48 9.47 -9.41
C GLY A 27 5.77 10.32 -10.47
N PHE A 28 6.47 11.29 -11.09
CA PHE A 28 5.92 12.08 -12.20
C PHE A 28 5.69 11.25 -13.48
N ASP A 29 6.36 10.11 -13.60
CA ASP A 29 6.27 9.17 -14.70
C ASP A 29 5.41 7.95 -14.39
N ILE A 30 4.67 7.98 -13.29
CA ILE A 30 3.66 6.97 -12.96
C ILE A 30 2.28 7.57 -13.21
N ARG A 31 1.54 6.97 -14.15
CA ARG A 31 0.14 7.32 -14.40
C ARG A 31 -0.78 6.22 -13.95
N VAL A 32 -1.68 6.54 -13.03
CA VAL A 32 -2.73 5.63 -12.58
C VAL A 32 -4.02 5.91 -13.35
N ILE A 33 -4.68 4.85 -13.79
CA ILE A 33 -5.99 4.89 -14.45
C ILE A 33 -6.92 3.99 -13.65
N GLU A 34 -7.99 4.59 -13.14
CA GLU A 34 -9.02 3.93 -12.36
C GLU A 34 -10.38 4.49 -12.74
N SER A 35 -11.42 3.69 -12.50
CA SER A 35 -12.81 4.08 -12.68
C SER A 35 -13.64 3.41 -11.60
N GLU A 36 -14.70 4.08 -11.16
CA GLU A 36 -15.71 3.49 -10.27
C GLU A 36 -16.52 2.38 -10.96
N LYS A 37 -16.46 2.34 -12.29
CA LYS A 37 -17.11 1.34 -13.15
C LYS A 37 -16.06 0.55 -13.93
N ALA A 38 -16.51 -0.36 -14.80
CA ALA A 38 -15.63 -1.01 -15.75
C ALA A 38 -14.93 0.02 -16.66
N ILE A 39 -13.65 -0.20 -16.94
CA ILE A 39 -12.86 0.69 -17.81
C ILE A 39 -13.48 0.72 -19.21
N GLY A 40 -13.84 1.92 -19.65
CA GLY A 40 -14.42 2.19 -20.94
C GLY A 40 -13.37 2.34 -22.05
N ILE A 41 -13.87 2.51 -23.27
CA ILE A 41 -13.03 2.71 -24.45
C ILE A 41 -12.30 4.06 -24.42
N ASP A 42 -12.89 5.08 -23.81
CA ASP A 42 -12.35 6.44 -23.83
C ASP A 42 -11.13 6.58 -22.91
N GLU A 43 -11.10 5.87 -21.79
CA GLU A 43 -9.93 5.75 -20.92
C GLU A 43 -8.77 5.08 -21.66
N ILE A 44 -9.04 4.00 -22.40
CA ILE A 44 -8.02 3.32 -23.22
C ILE A 44 -7.53 4.21 -24.37
N ARG A 45 -8.41 4.97 -25.01
CA ARG A 45 -8.01 5.94 -26.06
C ARG A 45 -7.11 7.04 -25.49
N THR A 46 -7.44 7.55 -24.31
CA THR A 46 -6.63 8.53 -23.60
C THR A 46 -5.26 7.97 -23.20
N LEU A 47 -5.22 6.72 -22.73
CA LEU A 47 -3.95 6.00 -22.49
C LEU A 47 -3.13 5.91 -23.77
N ARG A 48 -3.74 5.53 -24.90
CA ARG A 48 -3.04 5.37 -26.18
C ARG A 48 -2.40 6.65 -26.69
N GLN A 49 -2.99 7.80 -26.42
CA GLN A 49 -2.38 9.08 -26.79
C GLN A 49 -1.20 9.42 -25.86
N THR A 50 -1.33 9.09 -24.58
CA THR A 50 -0.36 9.52 -23.56
C THR A 50 0.82 8.57 -23.40
N ILE A 51 0.66 7.30 -23.79
CA ILE A 51 1.74 6.29 -23.77
C ILE A 51 2.85 6.58 -24.78
N LEU A 52 2.53 7.30 -25.86
CA LEU A 52 3.50 7.71 -26.88
C LEU A 52 4.43 8.82 -26.41
N LEU A 53 4.06 9.55 -25.35
CA LEU A 53 4.88 10.61 -24.80
C LEU A 53 6.07 10.00 -24.04
N THR A 54 7.25 10.56 -24.25
CA THR A 54 8.46 10.17 -23.53
C THR A 54 8.33 10.47 -22.03
N PRO A 55 9.09 9.77 -21.17
CA PRO A 55 9.12 10.08 -19.75
C PRO A 55 9.57 11.53 -19.51
N LEU A 56 9.01 12.18 -18.50
CA LEU A 56 9.38 13.53 -18.07
C LEU A 56 10.73 13.50 -17.33
N LYS A 57 10.95 12.46 -16.53
CA LYS A 57 12.14 12.23 -15.73
C LYS A 57 12.57 10.76 -15.83
N GLY A 58 13.83 10.54 -16.18
CA GLY A 58 14.40 9.19 -16.27
C GLY A 58 14.10 8.50 -17.60
N VAL A 59 14.15 7.16 -17.58
CA VAL A 59 14.23 6.32 -18.79
C VAL A 59 12.92 5.56 -19.09
N ARG A 60 12.04 5.43 -18.10
CA ARG A 60 10.80 4.64 -18.19
C ARG A 60 9.62 5.39 -17.60
N ARG A 61 8.44 5.08 -18.12
CA ARG A 61 7.14 5.60 -17.68
C ARG A 61 6.18 4.44 -17.43
N ALA A 62 5.54 4.41 -16.26
CA ALA A 62 4.59 3.38 -15.89
C ALA A 62 3.13 3.83 -16.06
N PHE A 63 2.31 2.91 -16.52
CA PHE A 63 0.86 3.05 -16.65
C PHE A 63 0.21 1.94 -15.85
N VAL A 64 -0.38 2.29 -14.71
CA VAL A 64 -1.05 1.37 -13.80
C VAL A 64 -2.55 1.47 -14.03
N ILE A 65 -3.17 0.39 -14.49
CA ILE A 65 -4.61 0.33 -14.77
C ILE A 65 -5.29 -0.53 -13.71
N HIS A 66 -6.09 0.10 -12.87
CA HIS A 66 -6.90 -0.57 -11.85
C HIS A 66 -8.24 -1.01 -12.44
N ALA A 67 -8.27 -2.22 -13.01
CA ALA A 67 -9.47 -2.85 -13.55
C ALA A 67 -10.20 -3.66 -12.45
N THR A 68 -10.71 -2.98 -11.43
CA THR A 68 -11.46 -3.59 -10.31
C THR A 68 -12.75 -4.25 -10.77
N GLU A 69 -13.56 -3.51 -11.55
CA GLU A 69 -14.80 -3.96 -12.19
C GLU A 69 -14.56 -4.53 -13.60
N GLY A 70 -13.29 -4.70 -13.98
CA GLY A 70 -12.88 -5.15 -15.31
C GLY A 70 -12.85 -4.05 -16.37
N MET A 71 -12.85 -4.46 -17.63
CA MET A 71 -12.81 -3.59 -18.80
C MET A 71 -13.90 -4.00 -19.78
N THR A 72 -14.55 -3.04 -20.41
CA THR A 72 -15.52 -3.31 -21.49
C THR A 72 -14.86 -4.04 -22.66
N ILE A 73 -15.60 -4.86 -23.39
CA ILE A 73 -15.07 -5.61 -24.55
C ILE A 73 -14.45 -4.66 -25.59
N GLN A 74 -15.08 -3.50 -25.80
CA GLN A 74 -14.62 -2.46 -26.69
C GLN A 74 -13.27 -1.87 -26.22
N ALA A 75 -13.11 -1.62 -24.92
CA ALA A 75 -11.86 -1.17 -24.33
C ALA A 75 -10.74 -2.20 -24.53
N GLN A 76 -11.02 -3.48 -24.25
CA GLN A 76 -10.07 -4.57 -24.40
C GLN A 76 -9.58 -4.70 -25.85
N ASN A 77 -10.50 -4.68 -26.82
CA ASN A 77 -10.16 -4.72 -28.24
C ASN A 77 -9.36 -3.49 -28.69
N ALA A 78 -9.73 -2.29 -28.21
CA ALA A 78 -8.99 -1.07 -28.51
C ALA A 78 -7.57 -1.08 -27.93
N PHE A 79 -7.34 -1.87 -26.87
CA PHE A 79 -6.07 -1.96 -26.16
C PHE A 79 -5.08 -2.95 -26.81
N LEU A 80 -5.56 -3.92 -27.60
CA LEU A 80 -4.74 -4.99 -28.19
C LEU A 80 -3.48 -4.48 -28.91
N LYS A 81 -3.62 -3.45 -29.76
CA LYS A 81 -2.49 -2.87 -30.50
C LYS A 81 -1.39 -2.34 -29.57
N THR A 82 -1.78 -1.75 -28.45
CA THR A 82 -0.83 -1.21 -27.46
C THR A 82 -0.15 -2.30 -26.65
N LEU A 83 -0.83 -3.43 -26.44
CA LEU A 83 -0.27 -4.59 -25.75
C LEU A 83 0.70 -5.39 -26.64
N GLU A 84 0.50 -5.39 -27.96
CA GLU A 84 1.40 -6.05 -28.92
C GLU A 84 2.74 -5.31 -29.03
N GLU A 85 2.69 -4.01 -29.23
CA GLU A 85 3.87 -3.18 -29.47
C GLU A 85 3.85 -1.95 -28.55
N PRO A 86 4.00 -2.14 -27.22
CA PRO A 86 4.17 -1.02 -26.30
C PRO A 86 5.44 -0.22 -26.64
N PRO A 87 5.44 1.10 -26.46
CA PRO A 87 6.64 1.92 -26.60
C PRO A 87 7.76 1.44 -25.67
N VAL A 88 9.02 1.55 -26.12
CA VAL A 88 10.18 0.96 -25.42
C VAL A 88 10.33 1.43 -23.97
N HIS A 89 9.94 2.69 -23.70
CA HIS A 89 9.98 3.32 -22.39
C HIS A 89 8.73 3.05 -21.54
N ALA A 90 7.66 2.48 -22.10
CA ALA A 90 6.39 2.31 -21.41
C ALA A 90 6.32 0.97 -20.68
N LEU A 91 5.92 1.00 -19.41
CA LEU A 91 5.60 -0.16 -18.60
C LEU A 91 4.10 -0.17 -18.31
N LEU A 92 3.38 -1.17 -18.83
CA LEU A 92 1.95 -1.35 -18.64
C LEU A 92 1.71 -2.38 -17.53
N ILE A 93 1.03 -1.95 -16.48
CA ILE A 93 0.68 -2.80 -15.33
C ILE A 93 -0.84 -2.75 -15.19
N ILE A 94 -1.48 -3.90 -15.26
CA ILE A 94 -2.93 -4.02 -15.13
C ILE A 94 -3.21 -4.82 -13.86
N THR A 95 -4.06 -4.33 -12.97
CA THR A 95 -4.46 -5.07 -11.77
C THR A 95 -5.91 -5.50 -11.87
N ALA A 96 -6.19 -6.78 -11.61
CA ALA A 96 -7.52 -7.36 -11.76
C ALA A 96 -7.83 -8.42 -10.69
N SER A 97 -9.11 -8.59 -10.38
CA SER A 97 -9.63 -9.54 -9.38
C SER A 97 -9.57 -10.99 -9.88
N SER A 98 -9.82 -11.20 -11.18
CA SER A 98 -9.71 -12.50 -11.85
C SER A 98 -9.16 -12.33 -13.27
N LYS A 99 -8.62 -13.42 -13.85
CA LYS A 99 -8.25 -13.49 -15.27
C LYS A 99 -9.47 -13.56 -16.19
N ASP A 100 -10.60 -14.05 -15.68
CA ASP A 100 -11.77 -14.39 -16.51
C ASP A 100 -12.50 -13.16 -17.05
N ILE A 101 -12.19 -11.97 -16.51
CA ILE A 101 -12.72 -10.69 -16.98
C ILE A 101 -12.03 -10.22 -18.27
N PHE A 102 -10.91 -10.86 -18.65
CA PHE A 102 -10.15 -10.52 -19.85
C PHE A 102 -10.42 -11.49 -20.99
N LEU A 103 -10.42 -10.94 -22.21
CA LEU A 103 -10.44 -11.72 -23.43
C LEU A 103 -9.17 -12.58 -23.52
N PRO A 104 -9.24 -13.80 -24.07
CA PRO A 104 -8.07 -14.65 -24.31
C PRO A 104 -6.97 -13.94 -25.12
N THR A 105 -7.36 -13.06 -26.05
CA THR A 105 -6.46 -12.26 -26.88
C THR A 105 -5.64 -11.25 -26.06
N VAL A 106 -6.21 -10.67 -25.00
CA VAL A 106 -5.50 -9.81 -24.04
C VAL A 106 -4.55 -10.64 -23.20
N LEU A 107 -5.03 -11.76 -22.64
CA LEU A 107 -4.22 -12.63 -21.78
C LEU A 107 -2.98 -13.19 -22.51
N SER A 108 -3.12 -13.52 -23.80
CA SER A 108 -2.00 -14.03 -24.60
C SER A 108 -0.85 -13.04 -24.83
N ARG A 109 -1.10 -11.73 -24.68
CA ARG A 109 -0.13 -10.65 -24.92
C ARG A 109 0.46 -10.09 -23.63
N CYS A 110 0.01 -10.58 -22.48
CA CYS A 110 0.40 -10.08 -21.17
C CYS A 110 1.07 -11.17 -20.35
N HIS A 111 2.08 -10.79 -19.57
CA HIS A 111 2.64 -11.68 -18.57
C HIS A 111 1.72 -11.68 -17.33
N ILE A 112 1.19 -12.85 -16.96
CA ILE A 112 0.27 -12.98 -15.84
C ILE A 112 1.06 -13.29 -14.56
N ARG A 113 0.95 -12.41 -13.58
CA ARG A 113 1.50 -12.59 -12.23
C ARG A 113 0.35 -12.85 -11.25
N LEU A 114 0.24 -14.10 -10.83
CA LEU A 114 -0.71 -14.51 -9.79
C LEU A 114 -0.13 -14.18 -8.42
N ILE A 115 -0.87 -13.41 -7.62
CA ILE A 115 -0.58 -13.26 -6.20
C ILE A 115 -1.02 -14.57 -5.54
N LYS A 116 -0.05 -15.40 -5.16
CA LYS A 116 -0.33 -16.57 -4.32
C LYS A 116 -0.93 -16.05 -3.02
N GLN A 117 -2.10 -16.55 -2.64
CA GLN A 117 -2.58 -16.34 -1.29
C GLN A 117 -1.54 -16.98 -0.36
N GLU A 118 -0.82 -16.18 0.41
CA GLU A 118 -0.30 -16.66 1.68
C GLU A 118 -1.53 -17.04 2.50
N ASP A 119 -1.55 -18.26 3.04
CA ASP A 119 -2.67 -18.81 3.79
C ASP A 119 -3.16 -17.78 4.80
N GLN A 120 -4.40 -17.32 4.59
CA GLN A 120 -5.04 -16.29 5.41
C GLN A 120 -5.13 -16.72 6.89
N SER A 121 -4.96 -18.01 7.18
CA SER A 121 -4.82 -18.59 8.51
C SER A 121 -3.73 -17.91 9.35
N GLU A 122 -2.56 -17.62 8.78
CA GLU A 122 -1.48 -16.96 9.51
C GLU A 122 -1.67 -15.44 9.60
N LYS A 123 -2.29 -14.83 8.57
CA LYS A 123 -2.58 -13.39 8.53
C LYS A 123 -3.70 -13.01 9.48
N ILE A 124 -4.78 -13.78 9.61
CA ILE A 124 -5.89 -13.50 10.53
C ILE A 124 -5.41 -13.59 11.99
N ILE A 125 -4.58 -14.59 12.33
CA ILE A 125 -4.00 -14.71 13.68
C ILE A 125 -3.05 -13.54 13.98
N LYS A 126 -2.23 -13.10 13.00
CA LYS A 126 -1.37 -11.92 13.14
C LYS A 126 -2.15 -10.60 13.13
N LEU A 127 -3.26 -10.50 12.39
CA LEU A 127 -4.11 -9.30 12.29
C LEU A 127 -4.97 -9.10 13.55
N ASP A 128 -5.51 -10.17 14.16
CA ASP A 128 -6.22 -10.05 15.44
C ASP A 128 -5.26 -9.59 16.54
N GLN A 129 -4.04 -10.15 16.60
CA GLN A 129 -3.02 -9.69 17.54
C GLN A 129 -2.57 -8.25 17.28
N SER A 130 -2.42 -7.84 16.01
CA SER A 130 -2.00 -6.49 15.64
C SER A 130 -3.11 -5.46 15.89
N ASN A 131 -4.37 -5.81 15.66
CA ASN A 131 -5.52 -4.95 15.95
C ASN A 131 -5.76 -4.82 17.46
N GLU A 132 -5.68 -5.91 18.23
CA GLU A 132 -5.69 -5.83 19.71
C GLU A 132 -4.54 -4.99 20.23
N PHE A 133 -3.34 -5.14 19.65
CA PHE A 133 -2.17 -4.37 20.04
C PHE A 133 -2.36 -2.87 19.74
N ILE A 134 -2.85 -2.49 18.57
CA ILE A 134 -3.14 -1.08 18.23
C ILE A 134 -4.26 -0.52 19.11
N LEU A 135 -5.34 -1.28 19.33
CA LEU A 135 -6.40 -0.86 20.25
C LEU A 135 -5.89 -0.73 21.67
N SER A 136 -4.93 -1.56 22.10
CA SER A 136 -4.26 -1.43 23.40
C SER A 136 -3.35 -0.21 23.48
N LEU A 137 -2.62 0.11 22.40
CA LEU A 137 -1.76 1.30 22.28
C LEU A 137 -2.58 2.60 22.30
N MET A 138 -3.73 2.60 21.63
CA MET A 138 -4.64 3.75 21.57
C MET A 138 -5.64 3.79 22.73
N SER A 139 -5.59 2.80 23.64
CA SER A 139 -6.48 2.75 24.79
C SER A 139 -6.15 3.85 25.80
N LYS A 140 -7.20 4.45 26.39
CA LYS A 140 -7.12 5.53 27.38
C LYS A 140 -6.53 5.14 28.75
N ASP A 141 -6.06 3.90 28.91
CA ASP A 141 -5.65 3.39 30.20
C ASP A 141 -4.19 3.74 30.49
N LEU A 142 -3.99 4.83 31.25
CA LEU A 142 -2.68 5.27 31.74
C LEU A 142 -1.88 4.14 32.39
N LYS A 143 -2.54 3.23 33.13
CA LYS A 143 -1.84 2.12 33.79
C LYS A 143 -1.28 1.14 32.76
N LYS A 144 -1.99 0.90 31.66
CA LYS A 144 -1.51 0.05 30.56
C LYS A 144 -0.35 0.72 29.83
N SER A 145 -0.46 2.01 29.50
CA SER A 145 0.62 2.76 28.83
C SER A 145 1.91 2.74 29.64
N LEU A 146 1.83 2.97 30.96
CA LEU A 146 3.00 2.91 31.84
C LEU A 146 3.56 1.49 31.98
N LYS A 147 2.70 0.47 32.00
CA LYS A 147 3.13 -0.93 32.03
C LYS A 147 3.86 -1.33 30.75
N ILE A 148 3.34 -0.96 29.59
CA ILE A 148 3.99 -1.16 28.28
C ILE A 148 5.36 -0.48 28.30
N ALA A 149 5.44 0.77 28.77
CA ALA A 149 6.72 1.46 28.83
C ALA A 149 7.72 0.79 29.79
N GLN A 150 7.24 0.21 30.88
CA GLN A 150 8.07 -0.56 31.81
C GLN A 150 8.55 -1.89 31.21
N ASP A 151 7.69 -2.56 30.44
CA ASP A 151 7.99 -3.88 29.86
C ASP A 151 8.96 -3.77 28.67
N PHE A 152 8.78 -2.77 27.80
CA PHE A 152 9.53 -2.59 26.55
C PHE A 152 10.58 -1.45 26.58
N GLY A 153 10.66 -0.72 27.70
CA GLY A 153 11.62 0.37 27.92
C GLY A 153 12.94 -0.04 28.57
N LYS A 154 13.19 -1.35 28.78
CA LYS A 154 14.34 -1.84 29.56
C LYS A 154 15.66 -1.63 28.84
N THR A 155 15.69 -1.88 27.53
CA THR A 155 16.87 -1.69 26.70
C THR A 155 16.55 -0.86 25.46
N LYS A 156 17.57 -0.16 24.94
CA LYS A 156 17.44 0.63 23.72
C LYS A 156 16.99 -0.22 22.52
N GLN A 157 17.46 -1.47 22.43
CA GLN A 157 17.11 -2.39 21.35
C GLN A 157 15.64 -2.82 21.42
N GLU A 158 15.15 -3.19 22.62
CA GLU A 158 13.74 -3.56 22.80
C GLU A 158 12.80 -2.38 22.51
N THR A 159 13.16 -1.16 22.93
CA THR A 159 12.34 0.03 22.67
C THR A 159 12.33 0.38 21.19
N LEU A 160 13.45 0.24 20.48
CA LEU A 160 13.50 0.43 19.02
C LEU A 160 12.63 -0.62 18.30
N ALA A 161 12.76 -1.89 18.65
CA ALA A 161 11.97 -2.96 18.08
C ALA A 161 10.46 -2.76 18.31
N PHE A 162 10.08 -2.37 19.53
CA PHE A 162 8.70 -2.04 19.87
C PHE A 162 8.17 -0.86 19.03
N THR A 163 8.98 0.19 18.87
CA THR A 163 8.60 1.39 18.12
C THR A 163 8.43 1.08 16.63
N GLU A 164 9.36 0.31 16.05
CA GLU A 164 9.26 -0.19 14.67
C GLU A 164 8.02 -1.06 14.45
N GLN A 165 7.78 -2.02 15.34
CA GLN A 165 6.61 -2.90 15.27
C GLN A 165 5.30 -2.10 15.39
N SER A 166 5.26 -1.10 16.25
CA SER A 166 4.10 -0.20 16.41
C SER A 166 3.86 0.63 15.16
N MET A 167 4.90 1.19 14.55
CA MET A 167 4.79 1.93 13.28
C MET A 167 4.31 1.04 12.14
N GLN A 168 4.86 -0.16 12.00
CA GLN A 168 4.43 -1.12 10.97
C GLN A 168 2.96 -1.51 11.15
N SER A 169 2.54 -1.76 12.40
CA SER A 169 1.16 -2.11 12.72
C SER A 169 0.20 -0.98 12.35
N LEU A 170 0.51 0.27 12.74
CA LEU A 170 -0.30 1.45 12.41
C LEU A 170 -0.34 1.73 10.90
N GLN A 171 0.77 1.51 10.18
CA GLN A 171 0.80 1.66 8.72
C GLN A 171 -0.11 0.64 8.02
N VAL A 172 -0.10 -0.63 8.45
CA VAL A 172 -1.01 -1.66 7.94
C VAL A 172 -2.47 -1.27 8.23
N PHE A 173 -2.75 -0.82 9.46
CA PHE A 173 -4.07 -0.37 9.87
C PHE A 173 -4.61 0.81 9.03
N LEU A 174 -3.76 1.80 8.73
CA LEU A 174 -4.11 2.92 7.86
C LEU A 174 -4.36 2.48 6.42
N HIS A 175 -3.51 1.61 5.88
CA HIS A 175 -3.62 1.12 4.51
C HIS A 175 -4.90 0.30 4.28
N GLU A 176 -5.33 -0.50 5.26
CA GLU A 176 -6.55 -1.32 5.18
C GLU A 176 -7.85 -0.53 5.49
N GLY A 177 -7.76 0.57 6.24
CA GLY A 177 -8.90 1.40 6.64
C GLY A 177 -9.23 2.57 5.70
N TRP A 178 -8.39 2.84 4.70
CA TRP A 178 -8.55 3.98 3.81
C TRP A 178 -9.88 3.92 3.03
N GLY A 179 -10.72 4.95 3.18
CA GLY A 179 -12.01 5.09 2.49
C GLY A 179 -13.24 4.48 3.19
N LYS A 180 -13.08 3.71 4.26
CA LYS A 180 -14.19 3.09 5.01
C LYS A 180 -14.39 3.64 6.44
N ARG A 181 -13.44 4.43 6.95
CA ARG A 181 -13.40 4.86 8.35
C ARG A 181 -13.54 6.36 8.51
N ASP A 182 -13.98 6.78 9.69
CA ASP A 182 -14.17 8.19 10.04
C ASP A 182 -12.85 8.99 9.92
N ARG A 183 -12.93 10.23 9.42
CA ARG A 183 -11.77 11.12 9.22
C ARG A 183 -11.04 11.40 10.52
N ILE A 184 -11.77 11.46 11.65
CA ILE A 184 -11.21 11.72 12.98
C ILE A 184 -10.26 10.57 13.39
N SER A 185 -10.61 9.32 13.12
CA SER A 185 -9.76 8.16 13.43
C SER A 185 -8.49 8.11 12.58
N LEU A 186 -8.55 8.58 11.33
CA LEU A 186 -7.39 8.63 10.43
C LEU A 186 -6.36 9.66 10.87
N ILE A 187 -6.81 10.86 11.26
CA ILE A 187 -5.92 11.92 11.78
C ILE A 187 -5.18 11.44 13.02
N SER A 188 -5.90 10.80 13.96
CA SER A 188 -5.32 10.21 15.16
C SER A 188 -4.23 9.16 14.85
N CYS A 189 -4.45 8.31 13.86
CA CYS A 189 -3.45 7.31 13.46
C CYS A 189 -2.21 7.95 12.83
N VAL A 190 -2.37 9.02 12.05
CA VAL A 190 -1.26 9.77 11.45
C VAL A 190 -0.44 10.49 12.53
N ASP A 191 -1.10 11.12 13.50
CA ASP A 191 -0.42 11.76 14.64
C ASP A 191 0.34 10.73 15.50
N ALA A 192 -0.25 9.55 15.72
CA ALA A 192 0.40 8.43 16.40
C ALA A 192 1.68 7.97 15.68
N LEU A 193 1.62 7.82 14.35
CA LEU A 193 2.77 7.47 13.54
C LEU A 193 3.89 8.51 13.63
N LYS A 194 3.54 9.79 13.55
CA LYS A 194 4.51 10.88 13.66
C LYS A 194 5.21 10.86 15.02
N ASN A 195 4.45 10.68 16.11
CA ASN A 195 5.00 10.60 17.46
C ASN A 195 5.94 9.39 17.64
N LEU A 196 5.58 8.22 17.09
CA LEU A 196 6.45 7.04 17.11
C LEU A 196 7.71 7.24 16.27
N GLN A 197 7.60 7.89 15.13
CA GLN A 197 8.75 8.20 14.27
C GLN A 197 9.73 9.17 14.96
N ASP A 198 9.23 10.22 15.61
CA ASP A 198 10.05 11.16 16.37
C ASP A 198 10.82 10.45 17.50
N ALA A 199 10.16 9.53 18.19
CA ALA A 199 10.81 8.72 19.21
C ALA A 199 11.83 7.74 18.66
N TYR A 200 11.55 7.10 17.52
CA TYR A 200 12.52 6.25 16.85
C TYR A 200 13.79 7.04 16.49
N VAL A 201 13.63 8.26 15.95
CA VAL A 201 14.76 9.14 15.62
C VAL A 201 15.53 9.52 16.89
N LEU A 202 14.85 9.93 17.95
CA LEU A 202 15.51 10.26 19.23
C LEU A 202 16.28 9.05 19.80
N LEU A 203 15.66 7.88 19.83
CA LEU A 203 16.30 6.66 20.30
C LEU A 203 17.52 6.31 19.44
N SER A 204 17.40 6.33 18.11
CA SER A 204 18.50 5.92 17.22
C SER A 204 19.68 6.91 17.23
N THR A 205 19.42 8.21 17.33
CA THR A 205 20.45 9.26 17.17
C THR A 205 21.06 9.75 18.49
N THR A 206 20.39 9.56 19.62
CA THR A 206 20.84 10.10 20.91
C THR A 206 20.95 9.03 21.99
N ASN A 207 21.70 9.33 23.06
CA ASN A 207 21.83 8.46 24.24
C ASN A 207 20.79 8.84 25.29
N VAL A 208 19.51 8.66 24.95
CA VAL A 208 18.36 8.96 25.80
C VAL A 208 17.89 7.73 26.56
N ASN A 209 17.24 7.94 27.71
CA ASN A 209 16.62 6.87 28.48
C ASN A 209 15.45 6.25 27.69
N PRO A 210 15.54 4.99 27.26
CA PRO A 210 14.55 4.40 26.36
C PRO A 210 13.14 4.35 26.96
N ARG A 211 13.04 4.02 28.26
CA ARG A 211 11.78 4.01 28.99
C ARG A 211 11.10 5.37 29.02
N PHE A 212 11.86 6.43 29.29
CA PHE A 212 11.29 7.79 29.37
C PHE A 212 10.74 8.24 28.01
N ILE A 213 11.43 7.91 26.92
CA ILE A 213 10.94 8.20 25.56
C ILE A 213 9.65 7.43 25.30
N LEU A 214 9.59 6.16 25.66
CA LEU A 214 8.41 5.33 25.44
C LEU A 214 7.21 5.81 26.26
N GLU A 215 7.41 6.21 27.51
CA GLU A 215 6.38 6.86 28.34
C GLU A 215 5.87 8.15 27.69
N ALA A 216 6.78 9.02 27.24
CA ALA A 216 6.41 10.29 26.60
C ALA A 216 5.61 10.12 25.30
N VAL A 217 5.93 9.10 24.51
CA VAL A 217 5.20 8.80 23.26
C VAL A 217 3.81 8.28 23.56
N LEU A 218 3.71 7.26 24.42
CA LEU A 218 2.43 6.61 24.73
C LEU A 218 1.43 7.59 25.36
N LEU A 219 1.90 8.59 26.10
CA LEU A 219 1.07 9.65 26.67
C LEU A 219 0.60 10.68 25.65
N ARG A 220 1.30 10.84 24.52
CA ARG A 220 0.96 11.77 23.42
C ARG A 220 0.10 11.13 22.34
N LEU A 221 -0.14 9.82 22.41
CA LEU A 221 -1.00 9.15 21.45
C LEU A 221 -2.45 9.69 21.56
N PRO A 222 -3.09 10.00 20.43
CA PRO A 222 -4.44 10.52 20.42
C PRO A 222 -5.41 9.48 20.96
N GLN A 223 -6.12 9.88 22.01
CA GLN A 223 -7.01 9.01 22.75
C GLN A 223 -8.36 8.90 22.02
N THR A 224 -8.72 7.72 21.56
CA THR A 224 -10.05 7.47 20.98
C THR A 224 -11.11 7.51 22.09
N ASN A 225 -12.19 8.28 21.88
CA ASN A 225 -13.37 8.29 22.75
C ASN A 225 -14.14 6.98 22.71
#